data_AF-A0A9R0QPJ7-F1
#
_entry.id   AF-A0A9R0QPJ7-F1
#
_cell.length_a   1.000
_cell.length_b   1.000
_cell.length_c   1.000
_cell.angle_alpha   90.00
_cell.angle_beta   90.00
_cell.angle_gamma   90.00
#
_symmetry.space_group_name_H-M   'P 1'
#
loop_
_entity.id
_entity.type
_entity.pdbx_description
1 polymer ?
#
loop_
_entity_poly.entity_id
_entity_poly.type
_entity_poly.pdbx_seq_one_letter_code
_entity_poly.pdbx_strand_id
1 'polypeptide(L)'
;MAVSEKTRPCSSSSLGLDPLLKDLTEKKLSFRRNVASLASELKDVRHKLASQEQLFTRESQTREVAETKARSMEEEVSKLQKCLLDKDEQLNATRGITEHYLDDLDDLKSRLSVTQATAEASAASAMSAQAQCLSLLKELNEKDRALKEHELRVNKLGEQLGLLQKDLEARELSQRQLKDEVLRIETDIMGAVSRAGSSKDNELLKVLSDVSPRNIENISKHLNTKDTEIARLRDEIRILSVHWTNKTKELESQLEKQRRTDQELKKRVLKLEFCLQESRSQIRKLQRMGEKRDKQLKELKDQMAMKQPKGPRRDEGKKPFWENDTFKFVAGMSMLVVMVLAKR
;
A
#
# COMPACT_ATOMS: atom_id res chain seq x y z
N MET A 1 20.26 109.22 50.42
CA MET A 1 21.30 110.23 50.12
C MET A 1 20.78 111.05 48.94
N ALA A 2 20.13 112.20 49.15
CA ALA A 2 20.74 113.53 49.35
C ALA A 2 21.72 113.84 48.19
N VAL A 3 21.54 114.84 47.32
CA VAL A 3 21.46 116.30 47.54
C VAL A 3 20.87 116.88 46.23
N SER A 4 19.72 117.58 46.16
CA SER A 4 19.41 118.95 46.60
C SER A 4 20.35 120.04 46.08
N GLU A 5 20.03 120.64 44.93
CA GLU A 5 20.31 122.07 44.77
C GLU A 5 19.19 122.79 44.00
N LYS A 6 18.81 123.89 44.62
CA LYS A 6 17.65 124.74 44.38
C LYS A 6 18.22 126.11 44.07
N THR A 7 17.92 126.66 42.90
CA THR A 7 18.17 128.08 42.62
C THR A 7 16.87 128.74 42.17
N ARG A 8 16.54 129.81 42.87
CA ARG A 8 15.30 130.59 42.85
C ARG A 8 15.27 131.59 41.67
N PRO A 9 14.11 132.23 41.40
CA PRO A 9 13.78 132.91 40.16
C PRO A 9 14.22 134.38 40.14
N CYS A 10 14.38 134.94 38.95
CA CYS A 10 14.36 136.38 38.74
C CYS A 10 13.60 136.68 37.44
N SER A 11 12.49 137.40 37.61
CA SER A 11 11.61 137.91 36.57
C SER A 11 12.37 138.81 35.60
N SER A 12 12.08 138.72 34.31
CA SER A 12 11.87 139.90 33.47
C SER A 12 11.37 139.49 32.08
N SER A 13 10.47 140.34 31.58
CA SER A 13 10.29 140.60 30.15
C SER A 13 9.47 139.58 29.37
N SER A 14 8.15 139.76 29.47
CA SER A 14 7.28 139.67 28.31
C SER A 14 7.82 140.57 27.19
N LEU A 15 8.65 140.01 26.33
CA LEU A 15 8.88 140.56 24.99
C LEU A 15 8.51 139.45 24.05
N GLY A 16 7.44 139.68 23.30
CA GLY A 16 6.84 138.74 22.38
C GLY A 16 7.91 138.10 21.52
N LEU A 17 8.18 136.82 21.80
CA LEU A 17 8.82 135.96 20.82
C LEU A 17 7.83 135.88 19.66
N ASP A 18 8.30 136.30 18.50
CA ASP A 18 7.66 136.15 17.20
C ASP A 18 6.89 134.80 17.14
N PRO A 19 5.58 134.79 16.86
CA PRO A 19 4.78 133.57 16.77
C PRO A 19 5.45 132.45 15.95
N LEU A 20 6.25 132.83 14.95
CA LEU A 20 7.03 131.92 14.11
C LEU A 20 8.17 131.21 14.85
N LEU A 21 8.85 131.86 15.80
CA LEU A 21 9.95 131.27 16.59
C LEU A 21 9.46 130.30 17.66
N LYS A 22 8.31 130.61 18.31
CA LYS A 22 7.69 129.71 19.30
C LYS A 22 7.18 128.43 18.64
N ASP A 23 6.52 128.55 17.49
CA ASP A 23 6.09 127.42 16.66
C ASP A 23 7.30 126.57 16.19
N LEU A 24 8.43 127.22 15.85
CA LEU A 24 9.68 126.50 15.53
C LEU A 24 10.21 125.68 16.72
N THR A 25 10.19 126.24 17.93
CA THR A 25 10.66 125.53 19.12
C THR A 25 9.75 124.37 19.52
N GLU A 26 8.44 124.53 19.36
CA GLU A 26 7.44 123.49 19.62
C GLU A 26 7.54 122.37 18.59
N LYS A 27 7.68 122.70 17.30
CA LYS A 27 7.99 121.74 16.23
C LYS A 27 9.32 121.01 16.44
N LYS A 28 10.36 121.69 16.93
CA LYS A 28 11.65 121.06 17.26
C LYS A 28 11.53 120.07 18.42
N LEU A 29 10.75 120.40 19.45
CA LEU A 29 10.51 119.52 20.60
C LEU A 29 9.60 118.35 20.25
N SER A 30 8.55 118.56 19.46
CA SER A 30 7.68 117.49 18.96
C SER A 30 8.45 116.56 18.02
N PHE A 31 9.28 117.09 17.12
CA PHE A 31 10.19 116.30 16.30
C PHE A 31 11.15 115.46 17.14
N ARG A 32 11.77 116.03 18.18
CA ARG A 32 12.61 115.27 19.12
C ARG A 32 11.85 114.14 19.82
N ARG A 33 10.61 114.36 20.26
CA ARG A 33 9.78 113.29 20.84
C ARG A 33 9.41 112.23 19.81
N ASN A 34 9.07 112.61 18.59
CA ASN A 34 8.76 111.67 17.51
C ASN A 34 9.98 110.84 17.12
N VAL A 35 11.17 111.45 17.06
CA VAL A 35 12.43 110.74 16.84
C VAL A 35 12.73 109.78 17.99
N ALA A 36 12.50 110.19 19.24
CA ALA A 36 12.66 109.31 20.40
C ALA A 36 11.63 108.15 20.42
N SER A 37 10.37 108.41 20.07
CA SER A 37 9.30 107.40 19.92
C SER A 37 9.67 106.41 18.83
N LEU A 38 10.04 106.90 17.65
CA LEU A 38 10.46 106.09 16.52
C LEU A 38 11.68 105.24 16.88
N ALA A 39 12.67 105.80 17.60
CA ALA A 39 13.82 105.02 18.07
C ALA A 39 13.43 103.90 19.04
N SER A 40 12.45 104.14 19.93
CA SER A 40 11.92 103.12 20.84
C SER A 40 11.11 102.04 20.11
N GLU A 41 10.27 102.40 19.14
CA GLU A 41 9.53 101.47 18.29
C GLU A 41 10.47 100.63 17.42
N LEU A 42 11.50 101.24 16.83
CA LEU A 42 12.48 100.55 16.01
C LEU A 42 13.32 99.59 16.87
N LYS A 43 13.62 99.97 18.13
CA LYS A 43 14.22 99.06 19.10
C LYS A 43 13.27 97.89 19.41
N ASP A 44 12.00 98.15 19.68
CA ASP A 44 11.01 97.14 20.03
C ASP A 44 10.75 96.14 18.88
N VAL A 45 10.62 96.65 17.64
CA VAL A 45 10.51 95.85 16.42
C VAL A 45 11.77 94.99 16.22
N ARG A 46 12.97 95.53 16.47
CA ARG A 46 14.21 94.72 16.43
C ARG A 46 14.22 93.59 17.46
N HIS A 47 13.71 93.82 18.68
CA HIS A 47 13.62 92.76 19.69
C HIS A 47 12.60 91.68 19.29
N LYS A 48 11.44 92.09 18.75
CA LYS A 48 10.44 91.16 18.21
C LYS A 48 10.97 90.33 17.05
N LEU A 49 11.68 90.97 16.10
CA LEU A 49 12.33 90.28 14.99
C LEU A 49 13.35 89.24 15.49
N ALA A 50 14.23 89.62 16.43
CA ALA A 50 15.19 88.69 17.02
C ALA A 50 14.50 87.52 17.74
N SER A 51 13.39 87.77 18.46
CA SER A 51 12.61 86.71 19.10
C SER A 51 11.93 85.77 18.10
N GLN A 52 11.47 86.31 16.96
CA GLN A 52 10.85 85.55 15.88
C GLN A 52 11.90 84.68 15.16
N GLU A 53 13.09 85.22 14.89
CA GLU A 53 14.23 84.46 14.35
C GLU A 53 14.62 83.31 15.30
N GLN A 54 14.61 83.54 16.61
CA GLN A 54 14.86 82.49 17.60
C GLN A 54 13.77 81.40 17.62
N LEU A 55 12.50 81.76 17.45
CA LEU A 55 11.41 80.78 17.35
C LEU A 55 11.50 79.97 16.06
N PHE A 56 11.80 80.61 14.93
CA PHE A 56 11.96 79.94 13.65
C PHE A 56 13.12 78.95 13.66
N THR A 57 14.25 79.30 14.29
CA THR A 57 15.40 78.39 14.45
C THR A 57 15.06 77.19 15.33
N ARG A 58 14.35 77.38 16.45
CA ARG A 58 13.87 76.26 17.29
C ARG A 58 12.86 75.37 16.57
N GLU A 59 11.92 75.96 15.83
CA GLU A 59 10.92 75.22 15.05
C GLU A 59 11.62 74.39 13.96
N SER A 60 12.57 74.99 13.22
CA SER A 60 13.36 74.28 12.21
C SER A 60 14.12 73.08 12.79
N GLN A 61 14.77 73.25 13.94
CA GLN A 61 15.47 72.16 14.63
C GLN A 61 14.50 71.05 15.06
N THR A 62 13.34 71.41 15.61
CA THR A 62 12.33 70.44 16.05
C THR A 62 11.75 69.67 14.86
N ARG A 63 11.51 70.36 13.73
CA ARG A 63 11.06 69.75 12.48
C ARG A 63 12.10 68.78 11.93
N GLU A 64 13.37 69.15 11.92
CA GLU A 64 14.47 68.30 11.47
C GLU A 64 14.57 67.01 12.31
N VAL A 65 14.43 67.11 13.65
CA VAL A 65 14.38 65.95 14.55
C VAL A 65 13.15 65.07 14.29
N ALA A 66 11.97 65.68 14.09
CA ALA A 66 10.76 64.93 13.79
C ALA A 66 10.85 64.21 12.43
N GLU A 67 11.43 64.86 11.42
CA GLU A 67 11.59 64.31 10.07
C GLU A 67 12.60 63.16 10.05
N THR A 68 13.74 63.30 10.73
CA THR A 68 14.71 62.20 10.87
C THR A 68 14.12 61.00 11.60
N LYS A 69 13.31 61.22 12.64
CA LYS A 69 12.56 60.16 13.32
C LYS A 69 11.52 59.50 12.41
N ALA A 70 10.77 60.28 11.63
CA ALA A 70 9.78 59.75 10.69
C ALA A 70 10.45 58.87 9.62
N ARG A 71 11.56 59.33 9.03
CA ARG A 71 12.35 58.53 8.07
C ARG A 71 12.87 57.23 8.69
N SER A 72 13.39 57.29 9.93
CA SER A 72 13.83 56.08 10.64
C SER A 72 12.69 55.08 10.87
N MET A 73 11.49 55.56 11.22
CA MET A 73 10.31 54.71 11.38
C MET A 73 9.86 54.09 10.04
N GLU A 74 9.89 54.85 8.95
CA GLU A 74 9.56 54.37 7.61
C GLU A 74 10.51 53.25 7.13
N GLU A 75 11.81 53.38 7.43
CA GLU A 75 12.80 52.33 7.16
C GLU A 75 12.51 51.06 7.96
N GLU A 76 12.17 51.16 9.25
CA GLU A 76 11.81 50.01 10.07
C GLU A 76 10.52 49.33 9.59
N VAL A 77 9.50 50.11 9.22
CA VAL A 77 8.27 49.56 8.61
C VAL A 77 8.61 48.82 7.32
N SER A 78 9.46 49.37 6.47
CA SER A 78 9.89 48.73 5.23
C SER A 78 10.64 47.40 5.49
N LYS A 79 11.52 47.37 6.49
CA LYS A 79 12.22 46.14 6.91
C LYS A 79 11.26 45.09 7.45
N LEU A 80 10.31 45.49 8.31
CA LEU A 80 9.29 44.60 8.87
C LEU A 80 8.39 44.02 7.79
N GLN A 81 7.96 44.85 6.83
CA GLN A 81 7.12 44.43 5.72
C GLN A 81 7.83 43.39 4.84
N LYS A 82 9.12 43.58 4.57
CA LYS A 82 9.93 42.58 3.85
C LYS A 82 10.07 41.28 4.64
N CYS A 83 10.32 41.37 5.95
CA CYS A 83 10.41 40.20 6.83
C CYS A 83 9.10 39.40 6.89
N LEU A 84 7.95 40.08 6.87
CA LEU A 84 6.63 39.44 6.81
C LEU A 84 6.43 38.70 5.49
N LEU A 85 6.76 39.31 4.35
CA LEU A 85 6.66 38.66 3.05
C LEU A 85 7.54 37.39 2.98
N ASP A 86 8.80 37.47 3.43
CA ASP A 86 9.70 36.32 3.47
C ASP A 86 9.14 35.18 4.35
N LYS A 87 8.50 35.53 5.48
CA LYS A 87 7.84 34.56 6.38
C LYS A 87 6.62 33.92 5.71
N ASP A 88 5.80 34.69 5.00
CA ASP A 88 4.65 34.18 4.27
C ASP A 88 5.05 33.22 3.13
N GLU A 89 6.12 33.54 2.40
CA GLU A 89 6.67 32.63 1.39
C GLU A 89 7.15 31.31 2.01
N GLN A 90 7.83 31.37 3.15
CA GLN A 90 8.24 30.18 3.88
C GLN A 90 7.04 29.36 4.37
N LEU A 91 6.01 30.00 4.91
CA LEU A 91 4.79 29.31 5.35
C LEU A 91 4.07 28.65 4.17
N ASN A 92 3.96 29.33 3.04
CA ASN A 92 3.38 28.76 1.82
C ASN A 92 4.17 27.55 1.31
N ALA A 93 5.50 27.61 1.32
CA ALA A 93 6.34 26.47 0.96
C ALA A 93 6.16 25.29 1.94
N THR A 94 6.10 25.57 3.24
CA THR A 94 5.89 24.54 4.27
C THR A 94 4.50 23.91 4.18
N ARG A 95 3.48 24.70 3.83
CA ARG A 95 2.13 24.22 3.53
C ARG A 95 2.14 23.24 2.36
N GLY A 96 2.78 23.60 1.23
CA GLY A 96 2.86 22.72 0.07
C GLY A 96 3.58 21.39 0.36
N ILE A 97 4.64 21.42 1.18
CA ILE A 97 5.31 20.20 1.66
C ILE A 97 4.37 19.35 2.53
N THR A 98 3.59 19.98 3.41
CA THR A 98 2.63 19.29 4.29
C THR A 98 1.51 18.64 3.49
N GLU A 99 0.99 19.31 2.46
CA GLU A 99 -0.01 18.76 1.54
C GLU A 99 0.53 17.52 0.82
N HIS A 100 1.76 17.55 0.31
CA HIS A 100 2.39 16.37 -0.30
C HIS A 100 2.49 15.18 0.69
N TYR A 101 2.83 15.42 1.96
CA TYR A 101 2.86 14.35 2.95
C TYR A 101 1.48 13.78 3.27
N LEU A 102 0.41 14.59 3.20
CA LEU A 102 -0.95 14.11 3.38
C LEU A 102 -1.37 13.21 2.21
N ASP A 103 -1.05 13.61 0.98
CA ASP A 103 -1.31 12.81 -0.22
C ASP A 103 -0.58 11.45 -0.15
N ASP A 104 0.72 11.46 0.19
CA ASP A 104 1.51 10.23 0.39
C ASP A 104 0.89 9.32 1.46
N LEU A 105 0.34 9.91 2.54
CA LEU A 105 -0.24 9.17 3.65
C LEU A 105 -1.58 8.54 3.26
N ASP A 106 -2.39 9.23 2.46
CA ASP A 106 -3.63 8.68 1.92
C ASP A 106 -3.38 7.60 0.85
N ASP A 107 -2.34 7.75 0.02
CA ASP A 107 -1.85 6.69 -0.87
C ASP A 107 -1.40 5.45 -0.08
N LEU A 108 -0.68 5.64 1.03
CA LEU A 108 -0.28 4.54 1.91
C LEU A 108 -1.48 3.85 2.56
N LYS A 109 -2.48 4.62 3.03
CA LYS A 109 -3.73 4.04 3.58
C LYS A 109 -4.47 3.21 2.54
N SER A 110 -4.59 3.71 1.31
CA SER A 110 -5.27 2.97 0.24
C SER A 110 -4.57 1.64 -0.07
N ARG A 111 -3.23 1.66 -0.16
CA ARG A 111 -2.42 0.45 -0.34
C ARG A 111 -2.52 -0.52 0.83
N LEU A 112 -2.59 -0.01 2.06
CA LEU A 112 -2.79 -0.83 3.26
C LEU A 112 -4.14 -1.53 3.23
N SER A 113 -5.22 -0.80 2.86
CA SER A 113 -6.56 -1.36 2.74
C SER A 113 -6.61 -2.51 1.71
N VAL A 114 -6.01 -2.33 0.53
CA VAL A 114 -5.93 -3.39 -0.49
C VAL A 114 -5.13 -4.59 0.00
N THR A 115 -4.01 -4.35 0.69
CA THR A 115 -3.15 -5.41 1.24
C THR A 115 -3.89 -6.21 2.30
N GLN A 116 -4.63 -5.52 3.18
CA GLN A 116 -5.46 -6.15 4.21
C GLN A 116 -6.56 -7.03 3.59
N ALA A 117 -7.32 -6.52 2.62
CA ALA A 117 -8.35 -7.30 1.93
C ALA A 117 -7.77 -8.55 1.24
N THR A 118 -6.58 -8.42 0.65
CA THR A 118 -5.87 -9.54 0.02
C THR A 118 -5.41 -10.57 1.06
N ALA A 119 -4.89 -10.12 2.19
CA ALA A 119 -4.47 -10.99 3.29
C ALA A 119 -5.67 -11.76 3.89
N GLU A 120 -6.80 -11.08 4.10
CA GLU A 120 -8.05 -11.69 4.58
C GLU A 120 -8.59 -12.74 3.60
N ALA A 121 -8.62 -12.43 2.30
CA ALA A 121 -9.01 -13.39 1.27
C ALA A 121 -8.07 -14.61 1.22
N SER A 122 -6.76 -14.39 1.36
CA SER A 122 -5.77 -15.47 1.41
C SER A 122 -5.95 -16.34 2.67
N ALA A 123 -6.23 -15.73 3.82
CA ALA A 123 -6.49 -16.45 5.06
C ALA A 123 -7.75 -17.32 4.95
N ALA A 124 -8.84 -16.77 4.40
CA ALA A 124 -10.07 -17.52 4.15
C ALA A 124 -9.84 -18.70 3.19
N SER A 125 -9.07 -18.50 2.13
CA SER A 125 -8.70 -19.57 1.20
C SER A 125 -7.87 -20.66 1.86
N ALA A 126 -6.89 -20.30 2.70
CA ALA A 126 -6.06 -21.25 3.43
C ALA A 126 -6.89 -22.09 4.43
N MET A 127 -7.82 -21.47 5.16
CA MET A 127 -8.73 -22.20 6.06
C MET A 127 -9.63 -23.18 5.30
N SER A 128 -10.15 -22.76 4.14
CA SER A 128 -10.96 -23.64 3.27
C SER A 128 -10.16 -24.84 2.78
N ALA A 129 -8.93 -24.61 2.30
CA ALA A 129 -8.04 -25.68 1.87
C ALA A 129 -7.67 -26.63 3.03
N GLN A 130 -7.44 -26.10 4.23
CA GLN A 130 -7.19 -26.90 5.44
C GLN A 130 -8.41 -27.77 5.78
N ALA A 131 -9.62 -27.22 5.73
CA ALA A 131 -10.85 -27.98 5.97
C ALA A 131 -11.03 -29.11 4.95
N GLN A 132 -10.73 -28.86 3.67
CA GLN A 132 -10.75 -29.90 2.64
C GLN A 132 -9.72 -31.00 2.90
N CYS A 133 -8.49 -30.65 3.28
CA CYS A 133 -7.46 -31.62 3.64
C CYS A 133 -7.89 -32.49 4.83
N LEU A 134 -8.53 -31.90 5.84
CA LEU A 134 -9.07 -32.64 6.98
C LEU A 134 -10.20 -33.60 6.59
N SER A 135 -11.04 -33.23 5.61
CA SER A 135 -12.06 -34.13 5.07
C SER A 135 -11.44 -35.33 4.36
N LEU A 136 -10.49 -35.07 3.45
CA LEU A 136 -9.79 -36.13 2.71
C LEU A 136 -9.02 -37.07 3.65
N LEU A 137 -8.41 -36.54 4.72
CA LEU A 137 -7.74 -37.35 5.72
C LEU A 137 -8.71 -38.31 6.43
N LYS A 138 -9.94 -37.87 6.73
CA LYS A 138 -10.97 -38.75 7.31
C LYS A 138 -11.37 -39.86 6.35
N GLU A 139 -11.63 -39.53 5.10
CA GLU A 139 -11.97 -40.52 4.06
C GLU A 139 -10.84 -41.54 3.87
N LEU A 140 -9.59 -41.09 3.85
CA LEU A 140 -8.44 -41.98 3.73
C LEU A 140 -8.36 -42.97 4.91
N ASN A 141 -8.56 -42.48 6.13
CA ASN A 141 -8.57 -43.34 7.32
C ASN A 141 -9.70 -44.38 7.29
N GLU A 142 -10.89 -44.02 6.78
CA GLU A 142 -11.99 -44.96 6.60
C GLU A 142 -11.66 -46.03 5.56
N LYS A 143 -11.05 -45.63 4.44
CA LYS A 143 -10.61 -46.56 3.39
C LYS A 143 -9.52 -47.51 3.89
N ASP A 144 -8.57 -47.02 4.66
CA ASP A 144 -7.51 -47.85 5.27
C ASP A 144 -8.10 -48.90 6.22
N ARG A 145 -9.13 -48.55 7.00
CA ARG A 145 -9.84 -49.51 7.85
C ARG A 145 -10.56 -50.57 7.03
N ALA A 146 -11.31 -50.16 6.00
CA ALA A 146 -12.00 -51.09 5.12
C ALA A 146 -11.02 -52.04 4.40
N LEU A 147 -9.87 -51.53 3.95
CA LEU A 147 -8.86 -52.33 3.28
C LEU A 147 -8.29 -53.41 4.21
N LYS A 148 -8.00 -53.08 5.48
CA LYS A 148 -7.59 -54.07 6.48
C LYS A 148 -8.65 -55.15 6.73
N GLU A 149 -9.93 -54.78 6.78
CA GLU A 149 -11.02 -55.76 6.90
C GLU A 149 -11.11 -56.67 5.68
N HIS A 150 -10.91 -56.12 4.47
CA HIS A 150 -10.86 -56.89 3.24
C HIS A 150 -9.67 -57.86 3.23
N GLU A 151 -8.48 -57.40 3.64
CA GLU A 151 -7.28 -58.22 3.77
C GLU A 151 -7.52 -59.42 4.71
N LEU A 152 -8.10 -59.18 5.90
CA LEU A 152 -8.45 -60.24 6.84
C LEU A 152 -9.42 -61.27 6.23
N ARG A 153 -10.43 -60.81 5.49
CA ARG A 153 -11.37 -61.71 4.80
C ARG A 153 -10.70 -62.54 3.72
N VAL A 154 -9.81 -61.94 2.92
CA VAL A 154 -9.06 -62.65 1.88
C VAL A 154 -8.15 -63.70 2.50
N ASN A 155 -7.44 -63.36 3.59
CA ASN A 155 -6.61 -64.32 4.32
C ASN A 155 -7.44 -65.52 4.82
N LYS A 156 -8.60 -65.26 5.43
CA LYS A 156 -9.52 -66.32 5.88
C LYS A 156 -10.01 -67.22 4.73
N LEU A 157 -10.36 -66.63 3.58
CA LEU A 157 -10.74 -67.41 2.40
C LEU A 157 -9.57 -68.24 1.86
N GLY A 158 -8.35 -67.69 1.89
CA GLY A 158 -7.13 -68.42 1.54
C GLY A 158 -6.91 -69.65 2.43
N GLU A 159 -7.09 -69.51 3.75
CA GLU A 159 -7.03 -70.64 4.69
C GLU A 159 -8.08 -71.71 4.39
N GLN A 160 -9.34 -71.30 4.13
CA GLN A 160 -10.42 -72.23 3.78
C GLN A 160 -10.13 -72.98 2.48
N LEU A 161 -9.62 -72.28 1.47
CA LEU A 161 -9.24 -72.88 0.20
C LEU A 161 -8.11 -73.90 0.38
N GLY A 162 -7.13 -73.59 1.22
CA GLY A 162 -6.05 -74.52 1.57
C GLY A 162 -6.55 -75.79 2.27
N LEU A 163 -7.56 -75.69 3.14
CA LEU A 163 -8.20 -76.86 3.76
C LEU A 163 -8.94 -77.72 2.73
N LEU A 164 -9.76 -77.08 1.88
CA LEU A 164 -10.50 -77.78 0.82
C LEU A 164 -9.57 -78.48 -0.18
N GLN A 165 -8.42 -77.90 -0.47
CA GLN A 165 -7.43 -78.50 -1.35
C GLN A 165 -6.83 -79.78 -0.73
N LYS A 166 -6.49 -79.77 0.57
CA LYS A 166 -6.02 -80.98 1.27
C LYS A 166 -7.08 -82.08 1.31
N ASP A 167 -8.34 -81.71 1.56
CA ASP A 167 -9.47 -82.65 1.54
C ASP A 167 -9.66 -83.27 0.14
N LEU A 168 -9.50 -82.47 -0.91
CA LEU A 168 -9.58 -82.93 -2.30
C LEU A 168 -8.46 -83.94 -2.59
N GLU A 169 -7.21 -83.62 -2.25
CA GLU A 169 -6.06 -84.53 -2.41
C GLU A 169 -6.27 -85.86 -1.67
N ALA A 170 -6.79 -85.81 -0.43
CA ALA A 170 -7.10 -87.01 0.34
C ALA A 170 -8.19 -87.87 -0.33
N ARG A 171 -9.24 -87.24 -0.88
CA ARG A 171 -10.29 -87.95 -1.64
C ARG A 171 -9.76 -88.53 -2.95
N GLU A 172 -8.89 -87.84 -3.67
CA GLU A 172 -8.28 -88.37 -4.88
C GLU A 172 -7.42 -89.62 -4.58
N LEU A 173 -6.66 -89.61 -3.49
CA LEU A 173 -5.89 -90.76 -3.04
C LEU A 173 -6.79 -91.95 -2.67
N SER A 174 -7.84 -91.72 -1.89
CA SER A 174 -8.78 -92.79 -1.50
C SER A 174 -9.54 -93.34 -2.69
N GLN A 175 -9.91 -92.49 -3.66
CA GLN A 175 -10.56 -92.91 -4.89
C GLN A 175 -9.63 -93.76 -5.77
N ARG A 176 -8.33 -93.43 -5.87
CA ARG A 176 -7.34 -94.27 -6.57
C ARG A 176 -7.22 -95.64 -5.91
N GLN A 177 -7.08 -95.67 -4.57
CA GLN A 177 -7.02 -96.93 -3.82
C GLN A 177 -8.26 -97.79 -4.02
N LEU A 178 -9.45 -97.18 -3.96
CA LEU A 178 -10.71 -97.88 -4.20
C LEU A 178 -10.79 -98.43 -5.62
N LYS A 179 -10.33 -97.67 -6.62
CA LYS A 179 -10.27 -98.13 -8.01
C LYS A 179 -9.36 -99.36 -8.16
N ASP A 180 -8.18 -99.33 -7.55
CA ASP A 180 -7.23 -100.46 -7.59
C ASP A 180 -7.80 -101.71 -6.88
N GLU A 181 -8.49 -101.51 -5.76
CA GLU A 181 -9.19 -102.56 -5.00
C GLU A 181 -10.32 -103.19 -5.82
N VAL A 182 -11.17 -102.37 -6.43
CA VAL A 182 -12.26 -102.82 -7.30
C VAL A 182 -11.72 -103.59 -8.49
N LEU A 183 -10.68 -103.10 -9.17
CA LEU A 183 -10.04 -103.82 -10.28
C LEU A 183 -9.51 -105.20 -9.84
N ARG A 184 -8.95 -105.30 -8.63
CA ARG A 184 -8.50 -106.59 -8.08
C ARG A 184 -9.67 -107.54 -7.85
N ILE A 185 -10.72 -107.07 -7.17
CA ILE A 185 -11.93 -107.87 -6.89
C ILE A 185 -12.60 -108.29 -8.20
N GLU A 186 -12.72 -107.39 -9.18
CA GLU A 186 -13.27 -107.69 -10.50
C GLU A 186 -12.46 -108.78 -11.20
N THR A 187 -11.13 -108.73 -11.12
CA THR A 187 -10.25 -109.77 -11.67
C THR A 187 -10.44 -111.10 -10.94
N ASP A 188 -10.56 -111.09 -9.61
CA ASP A 188 -10.79 -112.27 -8.79
C ASP A 188 -12.16 -112.91 -9.08
N ILE A 189 -13.21 -112.10 -9.20
CA ILE A 189 -14.57 -112.52 -9.59
C ILE A 189 -14.54 -113.07 -11.01
N MET A 190 -13.93 -112.38 -11.97
CA MET A 190 -13.83 -112.86 -13.35
C MET A 190 -13.11 -114.21 -13.42
N GLY A 191 -12.05 -114.38 -12.64
CA GLY A 191 -11.37 -115.67 -12.47
C GLY A 191 -12.28 -116.73 -11.83
N ALA A 192 -13.04 -116.38 -10.77
CA ALA A 192 -13.96 -117.29 -10.09
C ALA A 192 -15.16 -117.68 -10.97
N VAL A 193 -15.73 -116.74 -11.73
CA VAL A 193 -16.80 -116.96 -12.70
C VAL A 193 -16.30 -117.77 -13.88
N SER A 194 -15.09 -117.53 -14.38
CA SER A 194 -14.47 -118.39 -15.40
C SER A 194 -14.28 -119.83 -14.89
N ARG A 195 -14.02 -120.01 -13.58
CA ARG A 195 -13.99 -121.33 -12.91
C ARG A 195 -15.40 -121.90 -12.64
N ALA A 196 -16.41 -121.06 -12.40
CA ALA A 196 -17.78 -121.44 -12.06
C ALA A 196 -18.74 -121.53 -13.27
N GLY A 197 -18.32 -121.05 -14.44
CA GLY A 197 -19.06 -121.04 -15.71
C GLY A 197 -19.36 -122.43 -16.29
N SER A 198 -19.15 -123.48 -15.52
CA SER A 198 -19.77 -124.79 -15.69
C SER A 198 -21.24 -124.84 -15.19
N SER A 199 -21.82 -123.73 -14.71
CA SER A 199 -23.17 -123.71 -14.13
C SER A 199 -24.06 -122.60 -14.73
N LYS A 200 -25.27 -122.96 -15.15
CA LYS A 200 -26.29 -122.12 -15.78
C LYS A 200 -27.17 -121.51 -14.68
N ASP A 201 -27.15 -120.20 -14.46
CA ASP A 201 -28.35 -119.43 -14.07
C ASP A 201 -28.10 -117.91 -14.14
N ASN A 202 -29.03 -117.21 -14.77
CA ASN A 202 -28.84 -115.91 -15.42
C ASN A 202 -29.79 -114.83 -14.86
N GLU A 203 -30.03 -114.84 -13.54
CA GLU A 203 -31.01 -113.95 -12.90
C GLU A 203 -30.44 -112.56 -12.54
N LEU A 204 -29.13 -112.44 -12.34
CA LEU A 204 -28.43 -111.16 -12.10
C LEU A 204 -28.51 -110.19 -13.29
N LEU A 205 -28.60 -110.72 -14.53
CA LEU A 205 -28.68 -109.93 -15.75
C LEU A 205 -29.98 -109.10 -15.82
N LYS A 206 -31.06 -109.59 -15.20
CA LYS A 206 -32.40 -109.02 -15.25
C LYS A 206 -32.61 -107.90 -14.23
N VAL A 207 -31.94 -107.96 -13.08
CA VAL A 207 -31.94 -106.86 -12.10
C VAL A 207 -31.12 -105.68 -12.61
N LEU A 208 -30.01 -105.95 -13.31
CA LEU A 208 -29.19 -104.93 -13.98
C LEU A 208 -29.92 -104.20 -15.12
N SER A 209 -30.79 -104.89 -15.87
CA SER A 209 -31.55 -104.27 -16.97
C SER A 209 -32.58 -103.25 -16.49
N ASP A 210 -33.15 -103.44 -15.29
CA ASP A 210 -34.29 -102.66 -14.80
C ASP A 210 -33.85 -101.47 -13.92
N VAL A 211 -32.75 -101.60 -13.18
CA VAL A 211 -32.21 -100.52 -12.33
C VAL A 211 -31.45 -99.46 -13.14
N SER A 212 -30.83 -99.86 -14.26
CA SER A 212 -30.01 -99.00 -15.13
C SER A 212 -30.80 -97.81 -15.75
N PRO A 213 -31.93 -98.01 -16.46
CA PRO A 213 -32.63 -96.90 -17.12
C PRO A 213 -33.26 -95.90 -16.14
N ARG A 214 -33.74 -96.38 -14.98
CA ARG A 214 -34.40 -95.53 -13.97
C ARG A 214 -33.39 -94.59 -13.29
N ASN A 215 -32.16 -95.06 -13.08
CA ASN A 215 -31.08 -94.23 -12.56
C ASN A 215 -30.62 -93.18 -13.58
N ILE A 216 -30.51 -93.56 -14.87
CA ILE A 216 -30.15 -92.64 -15.97
C ILE A 216 -31.18 -91.51 -16.11
N GLU A 217 -32.49 -91.82 -15.98
CA GLU A 217 -33.54 -90.80 -16.06
C GLU A 217 -33.46 -89.78 -14.91
N ASN A 218 -33.21 -90.25 -13.68
CA ASN A 218 -33.05 -89.38 -12.51
C ASN A 218 -31.80 -88.49 -12.62
N ILE A 219 -30.69 -89.05 -13.11
CA ILE A 219 -29.46 -88.30 -13.38
C ILE A 219 -29.71 -87.23 -14.46
N SER A 220 -30.39 -87.58 -15.54
CA SER A 220 -30.72 -86.65 -16.63
C SER A 220 -31.58 -85.47 -16.15
N LYS A 221 -32.61 -85.73 -15.33
CA LYS A 221 -33.42 -84.65 -14.71
C LYS A 221 -32.58 -83.71 -13.86
N HIS A 222 -31.68 -84.26 -13.03
CA HIS A 222 -30.81 -83.45 -12.19
C HIS A 222 -29.81 -82.61 -13.01
N LEU A 223 -29.24 -83.18 -14.07
CA LEU A 223 -28.35 -82.47 -14.98
C LEU A 223 -29.07 -81.30 -15.67
N ASN A 224 -30.26 -81.52 -16.21
CA ASN A 224 -31.06 -80.46 -16.83
C ASN A 224 -31.36 -79.31 -15.88
N THR A 225 -31.67 -79.60 -14.60
CA THR A 225 -31.87 -78.53 -13.59
C THR A 225 -30.61 -77.74 -13.29
N LYS A 226 -29.43 -78.38 -13.35
CA LYS A 226 -28.15 -77.67 -13.19
C LYS A 226 -27.80 -76.83 -14.41
N ASP A 227 -28.09 -77.32 -15.61
CA ASP A 227 -27.82 -76.58 -16.84
C ASP A 227 -28.65 -75.28 -16.94
N THR A 228 -29.91 -75.30 -16.49
CA THR A 228 -30.73 -74.09 -16.43
C THR A 228 -30.21 -73.07 -15.41
N GLU A 229 -29.74 -73.54 -14.25
CA GLU A 229 -29.14 -72.67 -13.24
C GLU A 229 -27.79 -72.09 -13.70
N ILE A 230 -26.96 -72.89 -14.38
CA ILE A 230 -25.72 -72.42 -15.02
C ILE A 230 -26.02 -71.35 -16.07
N ALA A 231 -27.07 -71.52 -16.88
CA ALA A 231 -27.49 -70.52 -17.86
C ALA A 231 -27.89 -69.20 -17.17
N ARG A 232 -28.68 -69.27 -16.10
CA ARG A 232 -29.09 -68.10 -15.31
C ARG A 232 -27.89 -67.35 -14.71
N LEU A 233 -26.95 -68.06 -14.09
CA LEU A 233 -25.74 -67.48 -13.52
C LEU A 233 -24.84 -66.84 -14.59
N ARG A 234 -24.74 -67.44 -15.79
CA ARG A 234 -24.00 -66.85 -16.91
C ARG A 234 -24.61 -65.53 -17.37
N ASP A 235 -25.93 -65.42 -17.40
CA ASP A 235 -26.61 -64.18 -17.76
C ASP A 235 -26.44 -63.10 -16.68
N GLU A 236 -26.53 -63.45 -15.39
CA GLU A 236 -26.24 -62.52 -14.29
C GLU A 236 -24.80 -62.00 -14.35
N ILE A 237 -23.81 -62.89 -14.59
CA ILE A 237 -22.41 -62.51 -14.77
C ILE A 237 -22.26 -61.56 -15.96
N ARG A 238 -22.98 -61.80 -17.07
CA ARG A 238 -22.94 -60.91 -18.25
C ARG A 238 -23.48 -59.52 -17.91
N ILE A 239 -24.63 -59.45 -17.23
CA ILE A 239 -25.25 -58.18 -16.80
C ILE A 239 -24.32 -57.41 -15.88
N LEU A 240 -23.76 -58.08 -14.85
CA LEU A 240 -22.81 -57.47 -13.92
C LEU A 240 -21.55 -56.99 -14.64
N SER A 241 -21.03 -57.76 -15.59
CA SER A 241 -19.86 -57.36 -16.39
C SER A 241 -20.13 -56.10 -17.20
N VAL A 242 -21.30 -56.00 -17.85
CA VAL A 242 -21.70 -54.78 -18.57
C VAL A 242 -21.85 -53.60 -17.59
N HIS A 243 -22.43 -53.82 -16.41
CA HIS A 243 -22.54 -52.77 -15.40
C HIS A 243 -21.16 -52.25 -14.95
N TRP A 244 -20.23 -53.14 -14.63
CA TRP A 244 -18.88 -52.79 -14.20
C TRP A 244 -18.08 -52.06 -15.28
N THR A 245 -18.19 -52.51 -16.55
CA THR A 245 -17.54 -51.81 -17.67
C THR A 245 -18.09 -50.40 -17.87
N ASN A 246 -19.41 -50.21 -17.78
CA ASN A 246 -20.02 -48.87 -17.85
C ASN A 246 -19.62 -47.99 -16.68
N LYS A 247 -19.60 -48.54 -15.45
CA LYS A 247 -19.16 -47.81 -14.26
C LYS A 247 -17.70 -47.36 -14.37
N THR A 248 -16.84 -48.20 -14.96
CA THR A 248 -15.44 -47.88 -15.22
C THR A 248 -15.32 -46.71 -16.19
N LYS A 249 -16.02 -46.74 -17.33
CA LYS A 249 -16.03 -45.65 -18.32
C LYS A 249 -16.54 -44.32 -17.74
N GLU A 250 -17.58 -44.37 -16.91
CA GLU A 250 -18.09 -43.17 -16.23
C GLU A 250 -17.01 -42.53 -15.34
N LEU A 251 -16.34 -43.33 -14.51
CA LEU A 251 -15.27 -42.84 -13.63
C LEU A 251 -14.08 -42.29 -14.43
N GLU A 252 -13.68 -42.96 -15.51
CA GLU A 252 -12.65 -42.46 -16.43
C GLU A 252 -13.02 -41.10 -17.03
N SER A 253 -14.29 -40.91 -17.42
CA SER A 253 -14.77 -39.64 -17.97
C SER A 253 -14.74 -38.50 -16.94
N GLN A 254 -15.06 -38.80 -15.68
CA GLN A 254 -14.98 -37.85 -14.58
C GLN A 254 -13.52 -37.45 -14.29
N LEU A 255 -12.61 -38.41 -14.30
CA LEU A 255 -11.18 -38.18 -14.10
C LEU A 255 -10.60 -37.32 -15.23
N GLU A 256 -10.96 -37.59 -16.48
CA GLU A 256 -10.54 -36.77 -17.62
C GLU A 256 -11.10 -35.35 -17.55
N LYS A 257 -12.33 -35.17 -17.06
CA LYS A 257 -12.90 -33.84 -16.82
C LYS A 257 -12.13 -33.07 -15.75
N GLN A 258 -11.79 -33.71 -14.62
CA GLN A 258 -10.95 -33.11 -13.58
C GLN A 258 -9.56 -32.73 -14.10
N ARG A 259 -8.95 -33.61 -14.90
CA ARG A 259 -7.65 -33.35 -15.52
C ARG A 259 -7.66 -32.09 -16.40
N ARG A 260 -8.74 -31.85 -17.15
CA ARG A 260 -8.90 -30.63 -17.97
C ARG A 260 -9.05 -29.38 -17.11
N THR A 261 -9.86 -29.43 -16.06
CA THR A 261 -10.03 -28.30 -15.13
C THR A 261 -8.71 -27.96 -14.43
N ASP A 262 -7.92 -28.96 -14.06
CA ASP A 262 -6.61 -28.76 -13.45
C ASP A 262 -5.61 -28.12 -14.41
N GLN A 263 -5.64 -28.50 -15.69
CA GLN A 263 -4.82 -27.85 -16.71
C GLN A 263 -5.20 -26.39 -16.92
N GLU A 264 -6.50 -26.06 -16.91
CA GLU A 264 -6.96 -24.67 -16.99
C GLU A 264 -6.55 -23.86 -15.76
N LEU A 265 -6.70 -24.43 -14.56
CA LEU A 265 -6.23 -23.81 -13.32
C LEU A 265 -4.72 -23.58 -13.37
N LYS A 266 -3.93 -24.56 -13.80
CA LYS A 266 -2.48 -24.43 -13.98
C LYS A 266 -2.12 -23.30 -14.94
N LYS A 267 -2.85 -23.14 -16.04
CA LYS A 267 -2.68 -22.01 -16.97
C LYS A 267 -2.98 -20.66 -16.30
N ARG A 268 -4.03 -20.58 -15.47
CA ARG A 268 -4.38 -19.35 -14.73
C ARG A 268 -3.34 -19.02 -13.67
N VAL A 269 -2.85 -20.02 -12.92
CA VAL A 269 -1.79 -19.86 -11.93
C VAL A 269 -0.51 -19.33 -12.59
N LEU A 270 -0.07 -19.91 -13.71
CA LEU A 270 1.11 -19.42 -14.44
C LEU A 270 0.95 -17.96 -14.90
N LYS A 271 -0.24 -17.56 -15.36
CA LYS A 271 -0.52 -16.16 -15.71
C LYS A 271 -0.39 -15.23 -14.49
N LEU A 272 -0.94 -15.64 -13.35
CA LEU A 272 -0.85 -14.86 -12.11
C LEU A 272 0.59 -14.75 -11.59
N GLU A 273 1.36 -15.83 -11.66
CA GLU A 273 2.79 -15.83 -11.32
C GLU A 273 3.58 -14.85 -12.20
N PHE A 274 3.29 -14.81 -13.50
CA PHE A 274 3.91 -13.86 -14.42
C PHE A 274 3.56 -12.41 -14.04
N CYS A 275 2.28 -12.09 -13.84
CA CYS A 275 1.84 -10.75 -13.44
C CYS A 275 2.47 -10.33 -12.09
N LEU A 276 2.58 -11.26 -11.15
CA LEU A 276 3.19 -11.01 -9.85
C LEU A 276 4.71 -10.78 -9.96
N GLN A 277 5.40 -11.54 -10.81
CA GLN A 277 6.82 -11.33 -11.11
C GLN A 277 7.05 -9.97 -11.78
N GLU A 278 6.17 -9.58 -12.70
CA GLU A 278 6.22 -8.26 -13.35
C GLU A 278 6.03 -7.14 -12.33
N SER A 279 5.01 -7.22 -11.48
CA SER A 279 4.77 -6.26 -10.39
C SER A 279 5.99 -6.13 -9.46
N ARG A 280 6.58 -7.27 -9.03
CA ARG A 280 7.83 -7.27 -8.24
C ARG A 280 8.99 -6.60 -8.98
N SER A 281 9.09 -6.76 -10.30
CA SER A 281 10.11 -6.09 -11.11
C SER A 281 9.92 -4.58 -11.14
N GLN A 282 8.66 -4.11 -11.26
CA GLN A 282 8.31 -2.69 -11.25
C GLN A 282 8.58 -2.07 -9.87
N ILE A 283 8.23 -2.75 -8.78
CA ILE A 283 8.54 -2.32 -7.41
C ILE A 283 10.05 -2.12 -7.23
N ARG A 284 10.89 -3.04 -7.71
CA ARG A 284 12.35 -2.90 -7.64
C ARG A 284 12.89 -1.74 -8.49
N LYS A 285 12.22 -1.38 -9.59
CA LYS A 285 12.58 -0.18 -10.37
C LYS A 285 12.21 1.09 -9.61
N LEU A 286 11.00 1.14 -9.03
CA LEU A 286 10.54 2.27 -8.22
C LEU A 286 11.43 2.48 -7.00
N GLN A 287 11.83 1.42 -6.30
CA GLN A 287 12.79 1.49 -5.19
C GLN A 287 14.12 2.12 -5.62
N ARG A 288 14.71 1.67 -6.73
CA ARG A 288 15.94 2.26 -7.27
C ARG A 288 15.79 3.73 -7.66
N MET A 289 14.63 4.13 -8.19
CA MET A 289 14.35 5.55 -8.48
C MET A 289 14.15 6.36 -7.18
N GLY A 290 13.52 5.77 -6.17
CA GLY A 290 13.42 6.34 -4.82
C GLY A 290 14.79 6.61 -4.21
N GLU A 291 15.66 5.59 -4.15
CA GLU A 291 17.02 5.72 -3.62
C GLU A 291 17.85 6.79 -4.35
N LYS A 292 17.69 6.95 -5.67
CA LYS A 292 18.34 8.01 -6.44
C LYS A 292 17.84 9.39 -6.03
N ARG A 293 16.52 9.56 -5.90
CA ARG A 293 15.92 10.82 -5.43
C ARG A 293 16.39 11.14 -4.01
N ASP A 294 16.42 10.15 -3.12
CA ASP A 294 16.87 10.34 -1.73
C ASP A 294 18.34 10.74 -1.66
N LYS A 295 19.21 10.17 -2.50
CA LYS A 295 20.61 10.58 -2.62
C LYS A 295 20.73 12.04 -3.08
N GLN A 296 19.98 12.44 -4.11
CA GLN A 296 19.97 13.83 -4.59
C GLN A 296 19.46 14.80 -3.52
N LEU A 297 18.40 14.45 -2.81
CA LEU A 297 17.87 15.23 -1.68
C LEU A 297 18.90 15.39 -0.58
N LYS A 298 19.61 14.31 -0.23
CA LYS A 298 20.68 14.34 0.76
C LYS A 298 21.84 15.23 0.31
N GLU A 299 22.26 15.14 -0.95
CA GLU A 299 23.31 15.99 -1.51
C GLU A 299 22.91 17.47 -1.52
N LEU A 300 21.67 17.81 -1.92
CA LEU A 300 21.15 19.18 -1.85
C LEU A 300 21.10 19.70 -0.41
N LYS A 301 20.72 18.84 0.54
CA LYS A 301 20.71 19.18 1.97
C LYS A 301 22.12 19.40 2.51
N ASP A 302 23.09 18.59 2.09
CA ASP A 302 24.50 18.74 2.48
C ASP A 302 25.12 20.00 1.83
N GLN A 303 24.76 20.33 0.58
CA GLN A 303 25.14 21.59 -0.07
C GLN A 303 24.57 22.81 0.66
N MET A 304 23.32 22.74 1.14
CA MET A 304 22.70 23.77 1.98
C MET A 304 23.42 23.90 3.34
N ALA A 305 23.82 22.78 3.94
CA ALA A 305 24.58 22.76 5.19
C ALA A 305 26.01 23.32 5.02
N MET A 306 26.68 23.04 3.90
CA MET A 306 28.00 23.61 3.55
C MET A 306 27.93 25.11 3.24
N LYS A 307 26.77 25.61 2.77
CA LYS A 307 26.52 27.05 2.58
C LYS A 307 26.09 27.78 3.86
N GLN A 308 25.82 27.07 4.96
CA GLN A 308 25.66 27.71 6.27
C GLN A 308 27.04 28.03 6.86
N PRO A 309 27.39 29.31 7.12
CA PRO A 309 28.65 29.64 7.75
C PRO A 309 28.62 29.23 9.22
N LYS A 310 29.41 28.22 9.59
CA LYS A 310 29.87 28.02 10.97
C LYS A 310 31.12 28.87 11.18
N GLY A 311 30.95 30.06 11.72
CA GLY A 311 32.05 30.94 12.13
C GLY A 311 31.52 32.25 12.73
N PRO A 312 32.17 32.80 13.76
CA PRO A 312 31.67 33.97 14.49
C PRO A 312 31.60 35.16 13.54
N ARG A 313 30.42 35.79 13.51
CA ARG A 313 30.10 36.93 12.64
C ARG A 313 31.02 38.10 13.00
N ARG A 314 32.07 38.31 12.20
CA ARG A 314 32.81 39.57 12.17
C ARG A 314 32.10 40.48 11.18
N ASP A 315 31.82 41.67 11.65
CA ASP A 315 31.14 42.75 10.97
C ASP A 315 32.06 43.30 9.85
N GLU A 316 31.82 42.91 8.61
CA GLU A 316 32.41 43.57 7.44
C GLU A 316 31.29 43.89 6.44
N GLY A 317 31.30 45.15 6.00
CA GLY A 317 30.18 45.85 5.39
C GLY A 317 29.52 45.10 4.25
N LYS A 318 28.20 44.93 4.37
CA LYS A 318 27.32 44.51 3.29
C LYS A 318 27.43 45.50 2.14
N LYS A 319 28.09 45.11 1.05
CA LYS A 319 27.89 45.75 -0.25
C LYS A 319 26.42 45.56 -0.66
N PRO A 320 25.73 46.63 -1.09
CA PRO A 320 24.34 46.54 -1.51
C PRO A 320 24.21 45.63 -2.74
N PHE A 321 23.15 44.81 -2.75
CA PHE A 321 22.86 43.81 -3.80
C PHE A 321 22.93 44.35 -5.24
N TRP A 322 22.65 45.65 -5.42
CA TRP A 322 22.70 46.37 -6.69
C TRP A 322 24.12 46.52 -7.28
N GLU A 323 25.18 46.28 -6.48
CA GLU A 323 26.56 46.29 -6.96
C GLU A 323 27.01 44.97 -7.60
N ASN A 324 26.24 43.88 -7.48
CA ASN A 324 26.56 42.61 -8.13
C ASN A 324 26.50 42.74 -9.67
N ASP A 325 27.54 42.28 -10.33
CA ASP A 325 27.69 42.39 -11.79
C ASP A 325 26.57 41.65 -12.56
N THR A 326 26.01 40.60 -11.95
CA THR A 326 24.84 39.87 -12.48
C THR A 326 23.57 40.73 -12.44
N PHE A 327 23.38 41.55 -11.41
CA PHE A 327 22.24 42.44 -11.31
C PHE A 327 22.35 43.59 -12.32
N LYS A 328 23.54 44.18 -12.47
CA LYS A 328 23.81 45.21 -13.48
C LYS A 328 23.56 44.71 -14.90
N PHE A 329 23.93 43.46 -15.19
CA PHE A 329 23.69 42.84 -16.50
C PHE A 329 22.19 42.66 -16.78
N VAL A 330 21.42 42.15 -15.79
CA VAL A 330 19.96 41.96 -15.94
C VAL A 330 19.24 43.30 -16.06
N ALA A 331 19.59 44.29 -15.24
CA ALA A 331 19.02 45.63 -15.33
C ALA A 331 19.32 46.31 -16.68
N GLY A 332 20.54 46.14 -17.21
CA GLY A 332 20.93 46.65 -18.54
C GLY A 332 20.13 46.00 -19.68
N MET A 333 19.92 44.68 -19.61
CA MET A 333 19.10 43.95 -20.59
C MET A 333 17.62 44.35 -20.52
N SER A 334 17.07 44.53 -19.32
CA SER A 334 15.68 45.00 -19.13
C SER A 334 15.48 46.43 -19.66
N MET A 335 16.46 47.32 -19.49
CA MET A 335 16.40 48.69 -20.01
C MET A 335 16.48 48.73 -21.54
N LEU A 336 17.26 47.84 -22.16
CA LEU A 336 17.32 47.67 -23.62
C LEU A 336 15.98 47.22 -24.20
N VAL A 337 15.30 46.27 -23.55
CA VAL A 337 13.95 45.83 -23.97
C VAL A 337 12.94 46.97 -23.86
N VAL A 338 13.01 47.77 -22.79
CA VAL A 338 12.12 48.94 -22.62
C VAL A 338 12.42 50.03 -23.67
N MET A 339 13.68 50.30 -24.00
CA MET A 339 14.04 51.24 -25.08
C MET A 339 13.58 50.78 -26.47
N VAL A 340 13.63 49.47 -26.75
CA VAL A 340 13.16 48.92 -28.01
C VAL A 340 11.64 48.96 -28.11
N LEU A 341 10.93 48.76 -27.00
CA LEU A 341 9.46 48.84 -26.93
C LEU A 341 8.94 50.29 -26.94
N ALA A 342 9.67 51.24 -26.37
CA ALA A 342 9.30 52.66 -26.36
C ALA A 342 9.61 53.40 -27.69
N LYS A 343 10.27 52.73 -28.64
CA LYS A 343 10.62 53.26 -29.97
C LYS A 343 9.71 52.73 -31.09
N ARG A 344 8.70 51.92 -30.73
CA ARG A 344 7.50 51.63 -31.55
C ARG A 344 6.38 52.57 -31.12
#